data_AF-U5HEG1-F1
#
_entry.id   AF-U5HEG1-F1
#
_cell.length_a   1.000
_cell.length_b   1.000
_cell.length_c   1.000
_cell.angle_alpha   90.00
_cell.angle_beta   90.00
_cell.angle_gamma   90.00
#
_symmetry.space_group_name_H-M   'P 1'
#
loop_
_entity.id
_entity.type
_entity.pdbx_description
1 polymer ?
#
loop_
_entity_poly.entity_id
_entity_poly.type
_entity_poly.pdbx_seq_one_letter_code
_entity_poly.pdbx_strand_id
1 'polypeptide(L)'
;MIFTDSAFLTLWGKCVAVVANVRDESKSVRIAALPLSWLQSSETNHWHYITEISSMYVNEAGRLQDEKGSWVDVTSMTPPVAGTYTFVPNHGEYVTLSTGPIGNKLGSMPSMRHSGADDTKNSTSPTIAARYQNNYLEGLLSRDGECIVSKEDYKGCVAAHIIPISRLDIWEQFDVVWPYLSPCGLFLSKRLHESWERYEWAFYPLGDGNLVVHYFYPSSDTDFAYYGKVVPRSHFRGSRANYPSHKCLGWHYRQCVLMHLRGIAVREEPNAAVPETIWEERRAMWSCDHGSGGPPLIFFCSSSHTYPRF
;
A
#
# COMPACT_ATOMS: atom_id res chain seq x y z
N MET A 1 21.96 0.75 1.37
CA MET A 1 20.94 -0.11 2.00
C MET A 1 20.86 0.19 3.49
N ILE A 2 19.67 0.29 4.06
CA ILE A 2 19.48 0.42 5.52
C ILE A 2 18.77 -0.85 5.99
N PHE A 3 19.28 -1.53 7.01
CA PHE A 3 18.56 -2.65 7.60
C PHE A 3 17.31 -2.15 8.31
N THR A 4 16.15 -2.72 7.97
CA THR A 4 14.92 -2.45 8.71
C THR A 4 14.86 -3.44 9.87
N ASP A 5 14.86 -2.91 11.09
CA ASP A 5 14.80 -3.67 12.32
C ASP A 5 13.37 -4.21 12.50
N SER A 6 12.96 -5.17 11.69
CA SER A 6 11.65 -5.78 11.87
C SER A 6 11.79 -6.88 12.91
N ALA A 7 11.31 -6.60 14.13
CA ALA A 7 11.07 -7.61 15.17
C ALA A 7 10.22 -8.77 14.62
N PHE A 8 9.46 -8.50 13.55
CA PHE A 8 8.92 -9.50 12.62
C PHE A 8 10.03 -10.50 12.27
N LEU A 9 11.03 -10.19 11.45
CA LEU A 9 12.02 -11.14 10.94
C LEU A 9 12.82 -11.92 12.01
N THR A 10 12.98 -11.39 13.22
CA THR A 10 13.66 -12.08 14.34
C THR A 10 12.79 -13.11 15.07
N LEU A 11 11.47 -13.16 14.81
CA LEU A 11 10.50 -14.02 15.49
C LEU A 11 10.05 -15.27 14.71
N TRP A 12 10.39 -15.41 13.42
CA TRP A 12 9.71 -16.42 12.60
C TRP A 12 10.43 -17.76 12.59
N GLY A 13 9.71 -18.80 13.02
CA GLY A 13 10.11 -20.20 12.90
C GLY A 13 10.25 -20.64 11.44
N LYS A 14 9.28 -21.41 10.92
CA LYS A 14 9.34 -21.88 9.53
C LYS A 14 8.83 -20.80 8.57
N CYS A 15 9.60 -20.47 7.54
CA CYS A 15 9.25 -19.46 6.54
C CYS A 15 9.65 -19.87 5.12
N VAL A 16 9.06 -19.20 4.14
CA VAL A 16 9.54 -19.14 2.75
C VAL A 16 10.52 -17.97 2.67
N ALA A 17 11.79 -18.27 2.49
CA ALA A 17 12.82 -17.26 2.24
C ALA A 17 13.01 -17.11 0.73
N VAL A 18 12.98 -15.88 0.23
CA VAL A 18 13.23 -15.59 -1.20
C VAL A 18 14.54 -14.82 -1.32
N VAL A 19 15.43 -15.34 -2.17
CA VAL A 19 16.71 -14.71 -2.50
C VAL A 19 16.75 -14.32 -3.98
N ALA A 20 17.56 -13.33 -4.32
CA ALA A 20 17.79 -12.92 -5.70
C ALA A 20 19.23 -12.46 -5.92
N ASN A 21 19.72 -12.55 -7.15
CA ASN A 21 20.99 -11.95 -7.55
C ASN A 21 20.76 -10.47 -7.80
N VAL A 22 21.16 -9.63 -6.85
CA VAL A 22 21.02 -8.18 -6.96
C VAL A 22 22.24 -7.63 -7.71
N ARG A 23 22.02 -6.66 -8.61
CA ARG A 23 23.11 -5.98 -9.31
C ARG A 23 24.10 -5.38 -8.31
N ASP A 24 25.39 -5.48 -8.62
CA ASP A 24 26.52 -4.98 -7.82
C ASP A 24 26.74 -5.69 -6.47
N GLU A 25 25.96 -6.74 -6.18
CA GLU A 25 26.16 -7.59 -5.00
C GLU A 25 26.91 -8.87 -5.35
N SER A 26 27.95 -9.19 -4.57
CA SER A 26 28.80 -10.36 -4.80
C SER A 26 28.14 -11.70 -4.46
N LYS A 27 27.01 -11.67 -3.74
CA LYS A 27 26.25 -12.84 -3.29
C LYS A 27 24.76 -12.58 -3.46
N SER A 28 23.98 -13.64 -3.59
CA SER A 28 22.52 -13.55 -3.58
C SER A 28 22.03 -12.90 -2.28
N VAL A 29 21.09 -11.97 -2.41
CA VAL A 29 20.53 -11.20 -1.30
C VAL A 29 19.15 -11.75 -0.98
N ARG A 30 18.84 -11.93 0.31
CA ARG A 30 17.48 -12.23 0.74
C ARG A 30 16.60 -11.00 0.54
N ILE A 31 15.60 -11.13 -0.32
CA ILE A 31 14.68 -10.05 -0.67
C ILE A 31 13.31 -10.21 0.02
N ALA A 32 12.99 -11.40 0.53
CA ALA A 32 11.75 -11.64 1.28
C ALA A 32 11.94 -12.73 2.34
N ALA A 33 11.18 -12.64 3.42
CA ALA A 33 10.86 -13.79 4.24
C ALA A 33 9.37 -13.76 4.62
N LEU A 34 8.64 -14.80 4.24
CA LEU A 34 7.21 -14.94 4.48
C LEU A 34 6.99 -16.08 5.48
N PRO A 35 6.49 -15.80 6.68
CA PRO A 35 6.28 -16.84 7.67
C PRO A 35 5.10 -17.73 7.32
N LEU A 36 5.24 -19.05 7.50
CA LEU A 36 4.17 -19.98 7.14
C LEU A 36 2.93 -19.81 8.01
N SER A 37 3.09 -19.61 9.32
CA SER A 37 1.95 -19.40 10.24
C SER A 37 1.15 -18.14 9.90
N TRP A 38 1.84 -17.10 9.42
CA TRP A 38 1.22 -15.87 8.92
C TRP A 38 0.37 -16.17 7.69
N LEU A 39 0.96 -16.80 6.66
CA LEU A 39 0.24 -17.20 5.44
C LEU A 39 -0.97 -18.10 5.73
N GLN A 40 -0.80 -19.09 6.61
CA GLN A 40 -1.84 -20.06 6.97
C GLN A 40 -3.04 -19.45 7.70
N SER A 41 -2.86 -18.26 8.30
CA SER A 41 -3.91 -17.58 9.06
C SER A 41 -4.72 -16.60 8.19
N SER A 42 -4.52 -16.62 6.86
CA SER A 42 -5.27 -15.82 5.91
C SER A 42 -5.60 -16.61 4.64
N GLU A 43 -6.43 -16.03 3.77
CA GLU A 43 -6.81 -16.59 2.47
C GLU A 43 -5.67 -16.61 1.43
N THR A 44 -4.46 -16.18 1.80
CA THR A 44 -3.33 -16.02 0.87
C THR A 44 -2.26 -17.10 0.98
N ASN A 45 -2.62 -18.29 1.50
CA ASN A 45 -1.71 -19.43 1.68
C ASN A 45 -1.44 -20.20 0.36
N HIS A 46 -0.97 -19.52 -0.68
CA HIS A 46 -0.74 -20.11 -2.00
C HIS A 46 0.45 -19.47 -2.75
N TRP A 47 1.04 -20.21 -3.69
CA TRP A 47 2.27 -19.80 -4.40
C TRP A 47 2.12 -18.56 -5.27
N HIS A 48 0.93 -18.33 -5.83
CA HIS A 48 0.64 -17.11 -6.59
C HIS A 48 0.88 -15.85 -5.75
N TYR A 49 0.37 -15.84 -4.50
CA TYR A 49 0.56 -14.70 -3.60
C TYR A 49 2.03 -14.49 -3.23
N ILE A 50 2.78 -15.56 -2.93
CA ILE A 50 4.22 -15.44 -2.63
C ILE A 50 4.99 -14.85 -3.82
N THR A 51 4.64 -15.25 -5.04
CA THR A 51 5.26 -14.73 -6.26
C THR A 51 4.92 -13.24 -6.47
N GLU A 52 3.68 -12.86 -6.19
CA GLU A 52 3.26 -11.45 -6.23
C GLU A 52 4.05 -10.61 -5.23
N ILE A 53 4.14 -11.05 -3.98
CA ILE A 53 4.92 -10.37 -2.92
C ILE A 53 6.40 -10.28 -3.31
N SER A 54 6.97 -11.36 -3.84
CA SER A 54 8.36 -11.38 -4.31
C SER A 54 8.61 -10.33 -5.38
N SER A 55 7.65 -10.16 -6.30
CA SER A 55 7.71 -9.16 -7.37
C SER A 55 7.59 -7.72 -6.85
N MET A 56 7.10 -7.50 -5.63
CA MET A 56 7.04 -6.15 -5.03
C MET A 56 8.42 -5.63 -4.59
N TYR A 57 9.42 -6.49 -4.40
CA TYR A 57 10.76 -6.11 -3.92
C TYR A 57 11.75 -5.74 -5.02
N VAL A 58 11.41 -6.03 -6.27
CA VAL A 58 12.31 -5.90 -7.42
C VAL A 58 11.57 -5.18 -8.55
N ASN A 59 12.32 -4.58 -9.48
CA ASN A 59 11.72 -3.84 -10.59
C ASN A 59 11.44 -4.75 -11.80
N GLU A 60 12.11 -5.90 -11.86
CA GLU A 60 12.02 -6.85 -12.95
C GLU A 60 10.92 -7.88 -12.71
N ALA A 61 10.20 -8.22 -13.79
CA ALA A 61 9.30 -9.37 -13.77
C ALA A 61 10.12 -10.68 -13.72
N GLY A 62 9.63 -11.67 -12.98
CA GLY A 62 10.35 -12.93 -12.79
C GLY A 62 9.49 -14.03 -12.19
N ARG A 63 10.14 -15.14 -11.85
CA ARG A 63 9.52 -16.35 -11.31
C ARG A 63 10.40 -16.97 -10.23
N LEU A 64 9.80 -17.83 -9.41
CA LEU A 64 10.51 -18.53 -8.34
C LEU A 64 11.01 -19.90 -8.79
N GLN A 65 12.22 -20.24 -8.37
CA GLN A 65 12.78 -21.60 -8.39
C GLN A 65 12.95 -22.10 -6.96
N ASP A 66 12.76 -23.41 -6.76
CA ASP A 66 13.07 -24.08 -5.51
C ASP A 66 14.59 -24.34 -5.34
N GLU A 67 14.97 -24.95 -4.21
CA GLU A 67 16.37 -25.28 -3.89
C GLU A 67 17.03 -26.26 -4.89
N LYS A 68 16.22 -26.97 -5.68
CA LYS A 68 16.69 -27.91 -6.72
C LYS A 68 16.75 -27.24 -8.10
N GLY A 69 16.43 -25.95 -8.20
CA GLY A 69 16.35 -25.21 -9.46
C GLY A 69 15.07 -25.50 -10.27
N SER A 70 14.09 -26.21 -9.70
CA SER A 70 12.82 -26.47 -10.36
C SER A 70 11.90 -25.26 -10.23
N TRP A 71 11.21 -24.91 -11.31
CA TRP A 71 10.27 -23.79 -11.30
C TRP A 71 9.08 -24.08 -10.39
N VAL A 72 8.74 -23.09 -9.55
CA VAL A 72 7.53 -23.16 -8.72
C VAL A 72 6.29 -23.04 -9.62
N ASP A 73 5.39 -24.01 -9.48
CA ASP A 73 4.07 -23.95 -10.08
C ASP A 73 3.14 -23.06 -9.23
N VAL A 74 2.94 -21.84 -9.70
CA VAL A 74 2.07 -20.84 -9.05
C VAL A 74 0.59 -21.20 -9.12
N THR A 75 0.20 -22.12 -10.00
CA THR A 75 -1.18 -22.60 -10.12
C THR A 75 -1.46 -23.79 -9.21
N SER A 76 -0.42 -24.32 -8.55
CA SER A 76 -0.57 -25.42 -7.61
C SER A 76 -1.46 -25.01 -6.43
N MET A 77 -2.40 -25.88 -6.11
CA MET A 77 -3.22 -25.79 -4.90
C MET A 77 -2.48 -26.29 -3.65
N THR A 78 -1.25 -26.81 -3.80
CA THR A 78 -0.47 -27.22 -2.64
C THR A 78 0.00 -26.00 -1.85
N PRO A 79 -0.17 -26.01 -0.51
CA PRO A 79 0.30 -24.93 0.33
C PRO A 79 1.82 -24.73 0.18
N PRO A 80 2.30 -23.48 0.31
CA PRO A 80 3.72 -23.19 0.37
C PRO A 80 4.42 -23.92 1.51
N VAL A 81 5.65 -24.36 1.25
CA VAL A 81 6.48 -25.07 2.22
C VAL A 81 7.70 -24.25 2.57
N ALA A 82 8.20 -24.44 3.79
CA ALA A 82 9.38 -23.73 4.25
C ALA A 82 10.61 -24.15 3.44
N GLY A 83 11.46 -23.18 3.12
CA GLY A 83 12.64 -23.40 2.30
C GLY A 83 13.16 -22.09 1.72
N THR A 84 14.28 -22.21 1.01
CA THR A 84 14.86 -21.09 0.25
C THR A 84 14.48 -21.18 -1.22
N TYR A 85 13.96 -20.08 -1.76
CA TYR A 85 13.54 -19.97 -3.15
C TYR A 85 14.31 -18.85 -3.82
N THR A 86 14.65 -19.05 -5.09
CA THR A 86 15.38 -18.05 -5.87
C THR A 86 14.42 -17.34 -6.80
N PHE A 87 14.34 -16.01 -6.69
CA PHE A 87 13.68 -15.18 -7.69
C PHE A 87 14.61 -15.00 -8.89
N VAL A 88 14.15 -15.43 -10.06
CA VAL A 88 14.89 -15.34 -11.32
C VAL A 88 14.12 -14.39 -12.24
N PRO A 89 14.73 -13.29 -12.71
CA PRO A 89 14.08 -12.38 -13.65
C PRO A 89 13.84 -13.08 -14.99
N ASN A 90 12.78 -12.70 -15.69
CA ASN A 90 12.47 -13.24 -17.02
C ASN A 90 13.53 -12.86 -18.06
N HIS A 91 14.22 -11.74 -17.84
CA HIS A 91 15.25 -11.19 -18.71
C HIS A 91 16.46 -10.75 -17.89
N GLY A 92 17.65 -11.16 -18.33
CA GLY A 92 18.91 -10.88 -17.64
C GLY A 92 19.18 -11.83 -16.47
N GLU A 93 20.25 -11.55 -15.73
CA GLU A 93 20.71 -12.37 -14.60
C GLU A 93 20.52 -11.71 -13.24
N TYR A 94 20.34 -10.38 -13.24
CA TYR A 94 20.33 -9.55 -12.04
C TYR A 94 19.02 -8.80 -11.90
N VAL A 95 18.62 -8.57 -10.67
CA VAL A 95 17.49 -7.71 -10.31
C VAL A 95 17.96 -6.40 -9.70
N THR A 96 17.09 -5.39 -9.79
CA THR A 96 17.21 -4.10 -9.15
C THR A 96 16.18 -4.02 -8.03
N LEU A 97 16.64 -3.73 -6.81
CA LEU A 97 15.73 -3.60 -5.67
C LEU A 97 14.81 -2.39 -5.85
N SER A 98 13.54 -2.62 -5.57
CA SER A 98 12.51 -1.60 -5.55
C SER A 98 12.74 -0.52 -4.49
N THR A 99 12.51 0.74 -4.83
CA THR A 99 12.51 1.85 -3.86
C THR A 99 11.40 1.70 -2.81
N GLY A 100 11.74 1.98 -1.55
CA GLY A 100 10.80 2.10 -0.43
C GLY A 100 11.27 1.41 0.87
N PRO A 101 10.42 1.37 1.91
CA PRO A 101 9.07 1.95 1.95
C PRO A 101 9.07 3.48 1.78
N ILE A 102 8.07 3.98 1.06
CA ILE A 102 7.89 5.39 0.74
C ILE A 102 6.86 5.98 1.71
N GLY A 103 7.22 7.06 2.42
CA GLY A 103 6.35 7.73 3.39
C GLY A 103 5.69 9.00 2.90
N ASN A 104 5.08 9.72 3.85
CA ASN A 104 4.39 10.99 3.61
C ASN A 104 5.33 12.15 3.21
N LYS A 105 6.64 12.04 3.48
CA LYS A 105 7.67 13.02 3.13
C LYS A 105 8.65 12.42 2.12
N LEU A 106 8.85 13.11 1.00
CA LEU A 106 9.79 12.71 -0.06
C LEU A 106 11.19 12.47 0.52
N GLY A 107 11.79 11.32 0.16
CA GLY A 107 13.16 10.97 0.56
C GLY A 107 13.33 10.63 2.06
N SER A 108 12.26 10.71 2.86
CA SER A 108 12.27 10.38 4.27
C SER A 108 11.75 8.97 4.51
N MET A 109 12.48 8.19 5.30
CA MET A 109 12.03 6.88 5.73
C MET A 109 10.83 7.01 6.69
N PRO A 110 9.76 6.20 6.52
CA PRO A 110 8.69 6.12 7.49
C PRO A 110 9.20 5.74 8.88
N SER A 111 8.66 6.37 9.92
CA SER A 111 8.98 6.04 11.31
C SER A 111 8.10 4.91 11.83
N MET A 112 8.72 3.87 12.41
CA MET A 112 8.00 2.84 13.20
C MET A 112 7.68 3.28 14.62
N ARG A 113 8.23 4.42 15.09
CA ARG A 113 7.99 4.85 16.46
C ARG A 113 6.56 5.35 16.60
N HIS A 114 5.91 4.96 17.70
CA HIS A 114 4.75 5.64 18.25
C HIS A 114 5.17 7.06 18.68
N SER A 115 5.38 7.95 17.72
CA SER A 115 5.39 9.37 18.02
C SER A 115 3.98 9.70 18.44
N GLY A 116 3.80 10.05 19.72
CA GLY A 116 2.55 10.64 20.20
C GLY A 116 2.16 11.74 19.22
N ALA A 117 1.03 11.52 18.56
CA ALA A 117 0.32 12.41 17.67
C ALA A 117 1.05 13.74 17.35
N ASP A 118 1.76 13.79 16.23
CA ASP A 118 1.60 14.98 15.40
C ASP A 118 0.30 14.75 14.64
N ASP A 119 -0.81 14.99 15.36
CA ASP A 119 -2.12 15.15 14.76
C ASP A 119 -1.93 16.00 13.52
N THR A 120 -2.37 15.49 12.37
CA THR A 120 -2.52 16.32 11.18
C THR A 120 -3.39 17.50 11.63
N LYS A 121 -2.75 18.65 11.86
CA LYS A 121 -3.43 19.82 12.43
C LYS A 121 -4.64 20.08 11.55
N ASN A 122 -5.83 19.92 12.13
CA ASN A 122 -7.05 20.52 11.61
C ASN A 122 -6.79 22.02 11.54
N SER A 123 -6.30 22.49 10.40
CA SER A 123 -6.31 23.91 10.08
C SER A 123 -7.76 24.27 9.76
N THR A 124 -8.50 24.56 10.83
CA THR A 124 -9.81 25.21 10.78
C THR A 124 -9.64 26.61 10.19
N SER A 125 -9.66 26.68 8.87
CA SER A 125 -9.95 27.89 8.12
C SER A 125 -11.27 27.65 7.36
N PRO A 126 -12.20 28.62 7.29
CA PRO A 126 -13.47 28.47 6.60
C PRO A 126 -13.26 28.58 5.07
N THR A 127 -12.48 27.67 4.50
CA THR A 127 -12.08 27.67 3.09
C THR A 127 -12.65 26.46 2.36
N ILE A 128 -12.66 26.54 1.03
CA ILE A 128 -13.07 25.48 0.08
C ILE A 128 -12.52 24.09 0.45
N ALA A 129 -11.30 24.02 1.03
CA ALA A 129 -10.71 22.79 1.55
C ALA A 129 -11.58 22.08 2.60
N ALA A 130 -12.24 22.82 3.49
CA ALA A 130 -13.15 22.26 4.49
C ALA A 130 -14.40 21.63 3.84
N ARG A 131 -14.91 22.23 2.74
CA ARG A 131 -16.05 21.66 2.00
C ARG A 131 -15.68 20.34 1.34
N TYR A 132 -14.48 20.25 0.74
CA TYR A 132 -14.03 19.00 0.13
C TYR A 132 -13.74 17.91 1.15
N GLN A 133 -13.17 18.26 2.31
CA GLN A 133 -13.02 17.33 3.42
C GLN A 133 -14.37 16.83 3.95
N ASN A 134 -15.37 17.71 4.01
CA ASN A 134 -16.73 17.32 4.39
C ASN A 134 -17.36 16.38 3.36
N ASN A 135 -17.28 16.68 2.07
CA ASN A 135 -17.81 15.82 1.00
C ASN A 135 -17.10 14.45 0.96
N TYR A 136 -15.79 14.43 1.21
CA TYR A 136 -15.00 13.21 1.30
C TYR A 136 -15.44 12.34 2.49
N LEU A 137 -15.57 12.96 3.67
CA LEU A 137 -16.09 12.30 4.86
C LEU A 137 -17.51 11.79 4.64
N GLU A 138 -18.41 12.60 4.08
CA GLU A 138 -19.78 12.19 3.75
C GLU A 138 -19.82 11.03 2.75
N GLY A 139 -18.95 11.05 1.73
CA GLY A 139 -18.82 9.98 0.75
C GLY A 139 -18.39 8.66 1.38
N LEU A 140 -17.39 8.70 2.28
CA LEU A 140 -16.94 7.52 3.04
C LEU A 140 -17.99 7.06 4.04
N LEU A 141 -18.65 7.98 4.76
CA LEU A 141 -19.72 7.66 5.70
C LEU A 141 -20.90 6.99 4.98
N SER A 142 -21.30 7.51 3.83
CA SER A 142 -22.36 6.94 3.00
C SER A 142 -22.00 5.54 2.50
N ARG A 143 -20.74 5.32 2.10
CA ARG A 143 -20.24 4.02 1.62
C ARG A 143 -20.05 2.98 2.73
N ASP A 144 -19.40 3.35 3.82
CA ASP A 144 -18.90 2.43 4.85
C ASP A 144 -19.80 2.43 6.10
N GLY A 145 -20.15 3.61 6.62
CA GLY A 145 -21.06 3.83 7.76
C GLY A 145 -20.47 3.59 9.14
N GLU A 146 -19.43 2.78 9.23
CA GLU A 146 -18.73 2.37 10.45
C GLU A 146 -17.27 2.11 10.08
N CYS A 147 -16.39 1.90 11.07
CA CYS A 147 -15.05 1.48 10.77
C CYS A 147 -15.06 0.14 10.00
N ILE A 148 -14.40 0.14 8.84
CA ILE A 148 -14.32 -1.02 7.95
C ILE A 148 -13.77 -2.29 8.64
N VAL A 149 -12.81 -2.16 9.57
CA VAL A 149 -12.23 -3.28 10.31
C VAL A 149 -12.89 -3.47 11.68
N SER A 150 -12.87 -2.45 12.54
CA SER A 150 -13.27 -2.60 13.96
C SER A 150 -14.78 -2.58 14.19
N LYS A 151 -15.58 -2.13 13.20
CA LYS A 151 -17.03 -1.94 13.34
C LYS A 151 -17.41 -0.89 14.39
N GLU A 152 -16.44 -0.05 14.77
CA GLU A 152 -16.68 1.10 15.63
C GLU A 152 -17.60 2.11 14.94
N ASP A 153 -18.48 2.73 15.73
CA ASP A 153 -19.41 3.75 15.27
C ASP A 153 -18.67 4.94 14.62
N TYR A 154 -19.35 5.58 13.66
CA TYR A 154 -18.76 6.63 12.85
C TYR A 154 -18.17 7.80 13.64
N LYS A 155 -18.66 8.07 14.86
CA LYS A 155 -18.14 9.15 15.72
C LYS A 155 -16.70 8.91 16.18
N GLY A 156 -16.26 7.66 16.24
CA GLY A 156 -14.88 7.27 16.59
C GLY A 156 -13.95 7.17 15.37
N CYS A 157 -14.47 7.44 14.18
CA CYS A 157 -13.79 7.18 12.92
C CYS A 157 -13.28 8.45 12.24
N VAL A 158 -12.33 8.25 11.33
CA VAL A 158 -11.71 9.28 10.49
C VAL A 158 -11.71 8.85 9.03
N ALA A 159 -11.75 9.83 8.14
CA ALA A 159 -11.62 9.67 6.70
C ALA A 159 -10.13 9.55 6.32
N ALA A 160 -9.58 8.34 6.40
CA ALA A 160 -8.18 8.06 6.11
C ALA A 160 -7.93 8.00 4.60
N HIS A 161 -6.87 8.62 4.11
CA HIS A 161 -6.42 8.43 2.73
C HIS A 161 -5.61 7.13 2.61
N ILE A 162 -5.74 6.45 1.46
CA ILE A 162 -5.00 5.22 1.18
C ILE A 162 -3.52 5.55 0.89
N ILE A 163 -3.26 6.54 0.05
CA ILE A 163 -1.93 7.13 -0.18
C ILE A 163 -1.86 8.43 0.64
N PRO A 164 -0.72 8.78 1.27
CA PRO A 164 -0.62 10.04 2.00
C PRO A 164 -1.03 11.24 1.12
N ILE A 165 -1.92 12.09 1.64
CA ILE A 165 -2.42 13.25 0.91
C ILE A 165 -1.31 14.24 0.50
N SER A 166 -0.19 14.24 1.23
CA SER A 166 1.00 15.04 0.91
C SER A 166 1.80 14.53 -0.30
N ARG A 167 1.55 13.30 -0.80
CA ARG A 167 2.29 12.64 -1.88
C ARG A 167 1.54 12.70 -3.21
N LEU A 168 1.35 13.92 -3.68
CA LEU A 168 0.62 14.23 -4.92
C LEU A 168 1.31 13.64 -6.16
N ASP A 169 2.63 13.59 -6.12
CA ASP A 169 3.49 12.92 -7.09
C ASP A 169 3.18 11.42 -7.25
N ILE A 170 2.67 10.79 -6.19
CA ILE A 170 2.22 9.39 -6.22
C ILE A 170 0.80 9.30 -6.73
N TRP A 171 -0.11 10.19 -6.29
CA TRP A 171 -1.48 10.23 -6.80
C TRP A 171 -1.54 10.40 -8.33
N GLU A 172 -0.63 11.20 -8.89
CA GLU A 172 -0.48 11.38 -10.35
C GLU A 172 -0.14 10.08 -11.09
N GLN A 173 0.64 9.17 -10.48
CA GLN A 173 0.95 7.85 -11.07
C GLN A 173 -0.29 6.95 -11.21
N PHE A 174 -1.37 7.29 -10.51
CA PHE A 174 -2.65 6.58 -10.54
C PHE A 174 -3.74 7.35 -11.29
N ASP A 175 -3.38 8.41 -12.02
CA ASP A 175 -4.31 9.31 -12.72
C ASP A 175 -5.37 9.95 -11.77
N VAL A 176 -5.02 10.10 -10.48
CA VAL A 176 -5.91 10.70 -9.48
C VAL A 176 -5.61 12.19 -9.37
N VAL A 177 -6.45 12.98 -10.04
CA VAL A 177 -6.39 14.46 -9.97
C VAL A 177 -6.96 14.97 -8.64
N TRP A 178 -7.95 14.27 -8.08
CA TRP A 178 -8.67 14.71 -6.88
C TRP A 178 -8.70 13.62 -5.79
N PRO A 179 -7.74 13.63 -4.84
CA PRO A 179 -7.61 12.58 -3.83
C PRO A 179 -8.67 12.63 -2.71
N TYR A 180 -9.67 13.52 -2.81
CA TYR A 180 -10.81 13.62 -1.87
C TYR A 180 -12.07 12.92 -2.37
N LEU A 181 -11.92 11.91 -3.24
CA LEU A 181 -13.02 11.04 -3.67
C LEU A 181 -13.02 9.75 -2.83
N SER A 182 -14.21 9.18 -2.57
CA SER A 182 -14.36 7.97 -1.77
C SER A 182 -13.39 6.83 -2.13
N PRO A 183 -13.09 6.52 -3.42
CA PRO A 183 -12.11 5.49 -3.78
C PRO A 183 -10.69 5.70 -3.26
N CYS A 184 -10.33 6.93 -2.93
CA CYS A 184 -9.01 7.30 -2.41
C CYS A 184 -8.88 7.07 -0.90
N GLY A 185 -9.98 6.64 -0.25
CA GLY A 185 -10.09 6.63 1.19
C GLY A 185 -10.73 5.41 1.83
N LEU A 186 -10.53 5.32 3.14
CA LEU A 186 -11.07 4.30 4.04
C LEU A 186 -11.64 4.98 5.28
N PHE A 187 -12.74 4.45 5.82
CA PHE A 187 -13.28 4.90 7.09
C PHE A 187 -12.73 4.03 8.24
N LEU A 188 -11.84 4.63 9.04
CA LEU A 188 -11.04 3.91 10.06
C LEU A 188 -11.28 4.49 11.45
N SER A 189 -11.32 3.67 12.50
CA SER A 189 -11.15 4.17 13.87
C SER A 189 -9.83 4.91 14.01
N LYS A 190 -9.74 5.88 14.93
CA LYS A 190 -8.49 6.64 15.17
C LYS A 190 -7.27 5.73 15.36
N ARG A 191 -7.39 4.68 16.18
CA ARG A 191 -6.32 3.69 16.43
C ARG A 191 -5.88 2.98 15.14
N LEU A 192 -6.83 2.61 14.29
CA LEU A 192 -6.55 1.94 13.02
C LEU A 192 -5.94 2.88 11.99
N HIS A 193 -6.35 4.16 12.00
CA HIS A 193 -5.73 5.18 11.16
C HIS A 193 -4.26 5.42 11.51
N GLU A 194 -3.96 5.57 12.80
CA GLU A 194 -2.57 5.77 13.24
C GLU A 194 -1.65 4.60 12.86
N SER A 195 -2.13 3.36 12.99
CA SER A 195 -1.38 2.15 12.58
C SER A 195 -1.32 1.98 11.05
N TRP A 196 -2.34 2.45 10.33
CA TRP A 196 -2.34 2.53 8.87
C TRP A 196 -1.22 3.43 8.36
N GLU A 197 -1.08 4.66 8.91
CA GLU A 197 -0.03 5.59 8.51
C GLU A 197 1.39 5.10 8.80
N ARG A 198 1.55 4.14 9.74
CA ARG A 198 2.82 3.50 10.07
C ARG A 198 3.10 2.22 9.27
N TYR A 199 2.25 1.89 8.29
CA TYR A 199 2.37 0.68 7.47
C TYR A 199 2.34 -0.65 8.26
N GLU A 200 1.72 -0.65 9.44
CA GLU A 200 1.65 -1.84 10.30
C GLU A 200 0.68 -2.90 9.75
N TRP A 201 -0.27 -2.48 8.92
CA TRP A 201 -1.28 -3.34 8.30
C TRP A 201 -1.81 -2.76 6.98
N ALA A 202 -2.39 -3.63 6.16
CA ALA A 202 -2.98 -3.28 4.87
C ALA A 202 -4.15 -4.21 4.50
N PHE A 203 -4.86 -3.83 3.44
CA PHE A 203 -5.84 -4.69 2.77
C PHE A 203 -5.23 -5.33 1.53
N TYR A 204 -5.36 -6.65 1.41
CA TYR A 204 -5.08 -7.37 0.16
C TYR A 204 -6.40 -7.67 -0.57
N PRO A 205 -6.57 -7.25 -1.84
CA PRO A 205 -7.77 -7.58 -2.62
C PRO A 205 -7.76 -9.03 -3.09
N LEU A 206 -8.82 -9.80 -2.81
CA LEU A 206 -8.94 -11.22 -3.20
C LEU A 206 -9.42 -11.43 -4.66
N GLY A 207 -9.66 -10.35 -5.40
CA GLY A 207 -10.08 -10.39 -6.81
C GLY A 207 -11.60 -10.50 -7.04
N ASP A 208 -12.36 -10.98 -6.06
CA ASP A 208 -13.84 -11.04 -6.08
C ASP A 208 -14.52 -9.77 -5.48
N GLY A 209 -13.70 -8.79 -5.09
CA GLY A 209 -14.12 -7.56 -4.42
C GLY A 209 -14.09 -7.64 -2.89
N ASN A 210 -13.81 -8.82 -2.32
CA ASN A 210 -13.50 -8.95 -0.91
C ASN A 210 -12.07 -8.47 -0.64
N LEU A 211 -11.85 -7.95 0.57
CA LEU A 211 -10.54 -7.54 1.04
C LEU A 211 -10.18 -8.35 2.27
N VAL A 212 -8.96 -8.88 2.35
CA VAL A 212 -8.44 -9.51 3.58
C VAL A 212 -7.51 -8.55 4.31
N VAL A 213 -7.64 -8.50 5.64
CA VAL A 213 -6.77 -7.69 6.51
C VAL A 213 -5.48 -8.44 6.77
N HIS A 214 -4.35 -7.82 6.45
CA HIS A 214 -3.02 -8.33 6.78
C HIS A 214 -2.27 -7.36 7.69
N TYR A 215 -1.91 -7.84 8.87
CA TYR A 215 -1.00 -7.18 9.80
C TYR A 215 0.43 -7.67 9.56
N PHE A 216 1.34 -6.74 9.36
CA PHE A 216 2.77 -6.97 9.26
C PHE A 216 3.50 -6.64 10.57
N TYR A 217 2.83 -5.93 11.48
CA TYR A 217 3.37 -5.61 12.80
C TYR A 217 2.26 -5.62 13.86
N PRO A 218 1.69 -6.79 14.19
CA PRO A 218 0.68 -6.87 15.25
C PRO A 218 1.30 -6.57 16.61
N SER A 219 0.73 -5.62 17.35
CA SER A 219 1.26 -5.15 18.63
C SER A 219 0.36 -5.46 19.83
N SER A 220 -0.84 -5.99 19.57
CA SER A 220 -1.87 -6.29 20.56
C SER A 220 -2.72 -7.48 20.14
N ASP A 221 -3.41 -8.13 21.08
CA ASP A 221 -4.35 -9.22 20.80
C ASP A 221 -5.46 -8.80 19.82
N THR A 222 -5.87 -7.54 19.87
CA THR A 222 -6.83 -6.96 18.93
C THR A 222 -6.30 -6.95 17.50
N ASP A 223 -5.02 -6.65 17.30
CA ASP A 223 -4.39 -6.67 15.97
C ASP A 223 -4.31 -8.09 15.43
N PHE A 224 -3.95 -9.05 16.29
CA PHE A 224 -4.00 -10.48 15.95
C PHE A 224 -5.42 -10.94 15.60
N ALA A 225 -6.44 -10.48 16.32
CA ALA A 225 -7.84 -10.81 16.04
C ALA A 225 -8.37 -10.20 14.72
N TYR A 226 -7.74 -9.13 14.23
CA TYR A 226 -8.07 -8.56 12.93
C TYR A 226 -7.32 -9.21 11.76
N TYR A 227 -6.16 -9.84 12.01
CA TYR A 227 -5.42 -10.56 10.98
C TYR A 227 -6.29 -11.64 10.32
N GLY A 228 -6.25 -11.72 8.98
CA GLY A 228 -7.02 -12.69 8.21
C GLY A 228 -8.51 -12.39 8.12
N LYS A 229 -9.02 -11.35 8.80
CA LYS A 229 -10.42 -10.95 8.71
C LYS A 229 -10.75 -10.52 7.28
N VAL A 230 -11.81 -11.09 6.74
CA VAL A 230 -12.34 -10.73 5.42
C VAL A 230 -13.40 -9.64 5.57
N VAL A 231 -13.19 -8.52 4.87
CA VAL A 231 -14.19 -7.48 4.64
C VAL A 231 -14.93 -7.83 3.36
N PRO A 232 -16.22 -8.19 3.43
CA PRO A 232 -16.96 -8.58 2.26
C PRO A 232 -17.25 -7.38 1.36
N ARG A 233 -17.31 -7.60 0.05
CA ARG A 233 -17.70 -6.57 -0.94
C ARG A 233 -19.02 -5.87 -0.59
N SER A 234 -19.94 -6.59 0.06
CA SER A 234 -21.25 -6.07 0.49
C SER A 234 -21.17 -5.00 1.58
N HIS A 235 -20.02 -4.86 2.26
CA HIS A 235 -19.80 -3.76 3.20
C HIS A 235 -19.87 -2.40 2.50
N PHE A 236 -19.38 -2.31 1.26
CA PHE A 236 -19.33 -1.06 0.51
C PHE A 236 -20.66 -0.77 -0.18
N ARG A 237 -21.36 0.27 0.30
CA ARG A 237 -22.64 0.71 -0.25
C ARG A 237 -22.47 1.60 -1.48
N GLY A 238 -23.52 1.70 -2.28
CA GLY A 238 -23.57 2.56 -3.46
C GLY A 238 -22.86 1.99 -4.70
N SER A 239 -22.47 2.88 -5.61
CA SER A 239 -21.84 2.52 -6.89
C SER A 239 -20.45 1.91 -6.69
N ARG A 240 -20.10 0.90 -7.48
CA ARG A 240 -18.76 0.29 -7.51
C ARG A 240 -17.66 1.31 -7.81
N ALA A 241 -17.98 2.38 -8.53
CA ALA A 241 -17.03 3.46 -8.80
C ALA A 241 -16.57 4.20 -7.53
N ASN A 242 -17.29 4.06 -6.41
CA ASN A 242 -16.95 4.67 -5.13
C ASN A 242 -16.18 3.72 -4.19
N TYR A 243 -15.99 2.46 -4.57
CA TYR A 243 -15.28 1.47 -3.75
C TYR A 243 -13.79 1.81 -3.64
N PRO A 244 -13.10 1.34 -2.58
CA PRO A 244 -11.66 1.57 -2.44
C PRO A 244 -10.90 1.16 -3.70
N SER A 245 -10.03 2.04 -4.18
CA SER A 245 -9.21 1.77 -5.37
C SER A 245 -8.22 0.64 -5.10
N HIS A 246 -8.39 -0.49 -5.79
CA HIS A 246 -7.46 -1.62 -5.66
C HIS A 246 -6.01 -1.24 -6.03
N LYS A 247 -5.81 -0.30 -6.97
CA LYS A 247 -4.48 0.20 -7.33
C LYS A 247 -3.83 0.94 -6.16
N CYS A 248 -4.57 1.83 -5.51
CA CYS A 248 -4.07 2.57 -4.35
C CYS A 248 -3.86 1.63 -3.16
N LEU A 249 -4.77 0.67 -2.93
CA LEU A 249 -4.59 -0.36 -1.91
C LEU A 249 -3.32 -1.17 -2.17
N GLY A 250 -3.09 -1.60 -3.41
CA GLY A 250 -1.87 -2.31 -3.81
C GLY A 250 -0.60 -1.49 -3.57
N TRP A 251 -0.64 -0.17 -3.80
CA TRP A 251 0.48 0.72 -3.47
C TRP A 251 0.78 0.74 -1.97
N HIS A 252 -0.25 0.93 -1.13
CA HIS A 252 -0.09 0.94 0.33
C HIS A 252 0.41 -0.40 0.85
N TYR A 253 -0.18 -1.47 0.33
CA TYR A 253 0.18 -2.85 0.63
C TYR A 253 1.67 -3.11 0.33
N ARG A 254 2.15 -2.65 -0.83
CA ARG A 254 3.55 -2.72 -1.20
C ARG A 254 4.45 -1.99 -0.20
N GLN A 255 4.05 -0.83 0.33
CA GLN A 255 4.86 -0.15 1.35
C GLN A 255 5.00 -0.97 2.62
N CYS A 256 3.91 -1.60 3.07
CA CYS A 256 3.93 -2.50 4.24
C CYS A 256 4.86 -3.70 4.01
N VAL A 257 4.79 -4.31 2.83
CA VAL A 257 5.67 -5.41 2.41
C VAL A 257 7.14 -4.98 2.41
N LEU A 258 7.47 -3.85 1.79
CA LEU A 258 8.83 -3.32 1.73
C LEU A 258 9.38 -2.95 3.12
N MET A 259 8.52 -2.52 4.02
CA MET A 259 8.88 -2.12 5.38
C MET A 259 9.19 -3.32 6.28
N HIS A 260 8.37 -4.37 6.22
CA HIS A 260 8.40 -5.43 7.24
C HIS A 260 9.01 -6.76 6.76
N LEU A 261 8.87 -7.09 5.47
CA LEU A 261 9.17 -8.42 4.97
C LEU A 261 10.52 -8.52 4.22
N ARG A 262 11.06 -7.39 3.70
CA ARG A 262 12.36 -7.37 3.00
C ARG A 262 13.57 -7.39 3.93
N GLY A 263 13.44 -6.78 5.11
CA GLY A 263 14.54 -6.58 6.07
C GLY A 263 15.59 -5.54 5.65
N ILE A 264 15.41 -4.90 4.49
CA ILE A 264 16.27 -3.85 3.97
C ILE A 264 15.37 -2.73 3.40
N ALA A 265 15.78 -1.47 3.53
CA ALA A 265 15.18 -0.31 2.88
C ALA A 265 16.10 0.23 1.78
N VAL A 266 15.48 0.61 0.67
CA VAL A 266 16.11 1.34 -0.44
C VAL A 266 15.51 2.74 -0.43
N ARG A 267 16.37 3.74 -0.21
CA ARG A 267 15.92 5.12 -0.08
C ARG A 267 15.30 5.61 -1.37
N GLU A 268 14.27 6.42 -1.19
CA GLU A 268 13.77 7.27 -2.27
C GLU A 268 14.81 8.36 -2.52
N GLU A 269 15.44 8.31 -3.70
CA GLU A 269 16.25 9.42 -4.16
C GLU A 269 15.29 10.56 -4.51
N PRO A 270 15.52 11.78 -3.97
CA PRO A 270 14.80 12.94 -4.44
C PRO A 270 15.14 13.10 -5.92
N ASN A 271 14.18 12.88 -6.82
CA ASN A 271 14.38 13.28 -8.21
C ASN A 271 14.82 14.74 -8.23
N ALA A 272 15.80 15.08 -9.07
CA ALA A 272 16.19 16.46 -9.33
C ALA A 272 14.90 17.27 -9.53
N ALA A 273 14.65 18.17 -8.58
CA ALA A 273 13.33 18.66 -8.22
C ALA A 273 12.41 18.92 -9.42
N VAL A 274 11.19 18.37 -9.38
CA VAL A 274 10.06 19.13 -9.94
C VAL A 274 10.04 20.41 -9.11
N PRO A 275 10.27 21.60 -9.71
CA PRO A 275 10.39 22.83 -8.95
C PRO A 275 9.21 23.00 -7.98
N GLU A 276 9.50 23.40 -6.76
CA GLU A 276 8.50 23.64 -5.70
C GLU A 276 7.38 24.58 -6.18
N THR A 277 7.70 25.45 -7.15
CA THR A 277 6.76 26.34 -7.85
C THR A 277 5.64 25.62 -8.59
N ILE A 278 5.88 24.46 -9.19
CA ILE A 278 4.81 23.65 -9.83
C ILE A 278 3.84 23.13 -8.76
N TRP A 279 4.34 22.78 -7.59
CA TRP A 279 3.51 22.30 -6.48
C TRP A 279 2.76 23.43 -5.78
N GLU A 280 3.31 24.63 -5.74
CA GLU A 280 2.62 25.84 -5.28
C GLU A 280 1.52 26.29 -6.25
N GLU A 281 1.79 26.30 -7.57
CA GLU A 281 0.79 26.58 -8.61
C GLU A 281 -0.34 25.54 -8.60
N ARG A 282 -0.03 24.26 -8.38
CA ARG A 282 -1.04 23.19 -8.28
C ARG A 282 -1.84 23.24 -6.97
N ARG A 283 -1.21 23.56 -5.83
CA ARG A 283 -1.93 23.88 -4.58
C ARG A 283 -2.84 25.10 -4.75
N ALA A 284 -2.39 26.10 -5.51
CA ALA A 284 -3.19 27.28 -5.83
C ALA A 284 -4.39 26.91 -6.73
N MET A 285 -4.21 26.05 -7.75
CA MET A 285 -5.32 25.50 -8.54
C MET A 285 -6.38 24.81 -7.67
N TRP A 286 -5.98 24.14 -6.58
CA TRP A 286 -6.92 23.50 -5.64
C TRP A 286 -7.60 24.47 -4.66
N SER A 287 -7.08 25.70 -4.56
CA SER A 287 -7.69 26.77 -3.78
C SER A 287 -8.61 27.69 -4.60
N CYS A 288 -8.55 27.61 -5.94
CA CYS A 288 -9.35 28.43 -6.85
C CYS A 288 -10.70 27.78 -7.15
N ASP A 289 -11.76 28.51 -6.81
CA ASP A 289 -13.17 28.21 -7.06
C ASP A 289 -13.45 27.59 -8.44
N HIS A 290 -14.20 26.49 -8.47
CA HIS A 290 -15.05 26.17 -9.63
C HIS A 290 -16.48 26.39 -9.14
N GLY A 291 -16.95 27.62 -9.31
CA GLY A 291 -18.20 28.08 -8.70
C GLY A 291 -19.40 27.20 -9.04
N SER A 292 -20.24 26.94 -8.04
CA SER A 292 -21.64 26.44 -8.03
C SER A 292 -22.12 25.36 -9.03
N GLY A 293 -21.29 24.83 -9.91
CA GLY A 293 -21.51 23.58 -10.64
C GLY A 293 -20.76 22.47 -9.92
N GLY A 294 -21.39 21.30 -9.76
CA GLY A 294 -20.75 20.12 -9.18
C GLY A 294 -19.41 19.76 -9.87
N PRO A 295 -18.68 18.75 -9.34
CA PRO A 295 -17.37 18.41 -9.86
C PRO A 295 -17.44 18.24 -11.38
N PRO A 296 -16.54 18.88 -12.14
CA PRO A 296 -16.58 18.76 -13.58
C PRO A 296 -16.35 17.29 -13.91
N LEU A 297 -17.36 16.67 -14.53
CA LEU A 297 -17.23 15.43 -15.27
C LEU A 297 -16.31 15.71 -16.47
N ILE A 298 -15.02 15.91 -16.22
CA ILE A 298 -14.03 15.87 -17.28
C ILE A 298 -13.62 14.42 -17.40
N PHE A 299 -14.46 13.68 -18.13
CA PHE A 299 -13.95 12.64 -19.00
C PHE A 299 -12.95 13.31 -19.94
N PHE A 300 -11.65 13.15 -19.70
CA PHE A 300 -10.73 13.26 -20.81
C PHE A 300 -10.96 12.03 -21.70
N CYS A 301 -11.75 12.26 -22.75
CA CYS A 301 -11.71 11.44 -23.95
C CYS A 301 -10.24 11.22 -24.33
N SER A 302 -9.89 9.94 -24.48
CA SER A 302 -8.74 9.43 -25.22
C SER A 302 -8.18 10.44 -26.21
N SER A 303 -7.04 11.02 -25.88
CA SER A 303 -6.12 11.61 -26.85
C SER A 303 -4.77 10.93 -26.63
N SER A 304 -4.50 9.97 -27.50
CA SER A 304 -3.21 9.33 -27.74
C SER A 304 -2.02 10.26 -27.49
N HIS A 305 -1.33 10.08 -26.36
CA HIS A 305 0.07 10.48 -26.21
C HIS A 305 0.86 9.23 -25.81
N THR A 306 1.51 8.68 -26.83
CA THR A 306 2.57 7.69 -26.72
C THR A 306 3.67 8.23 -25.81
N TYR A 307 3.85 7.64 -24.63
CA TYR A 307 5.13 7.70 -23.94
C TYR A 307 6.04 6.59 -24.47
N PRO A 308 7.35 6.88 -24.68
CA PRO A 308 8.29 5.90 -25.19
C PRO A 308 8.51 4.80 -24.16
N ARG A 309 8.48 3.55 -24.64
CA ARG A 309 8.88 2.38 -23.86
C ARG A 309 10.38 2.48 -23.56
N PHE A 310 10.72 2.39 -22.28
CA PHE A 310 12.00 1.87 -21.81
C PHE A 310 11.71 0.82 -20.74
#